data_AF-A0A9Q9F8M0-F1
#
_entry.id   AF-A0A9Q9F8M0-F1
#
_cell.length_a   1.000
_cell.length_b   1.000
_cell.length_c   1.000
_cell.angle_alpha   90.00
_cell.angle_beta   90.00
_cell.angle_gamma   90.00
#
_symmetry.space_group_name_H-M   'P 1'
#
loop_
_entity.id
_entity.type
_entity.pdbx_description
1 polymer ?
#
loop_
_entity_poly.entity_id
_entity_poly.type
_entity_poly.pdbx_seq_one_letter_code
_entity_poly.pdbx_strand_id
1 'polypeptide(L)'
;MVVRTTQGHSSRKVFDIRDGSLLGNLLRDYVRALELYHIDMESVRESVAPVFAYTGLVTLQVLGFLWIVSWVEGMSGVGPALGLSFGAFLVMIMFFFGAGYIYKGVLGKGADTSYISYVYVVALSVVHYPYLMFVGLLAKGIWMFLCMMAISSISQFLIRSSMLRNHSFESNRDRFMFDISTFILQCGFCFGSLSLFAFLSPTN
;
A
#
# COMPACT_ATOMS: atom_id res chain seq x y z
N MET A 1 -7.08 -6.70 58.49
CA MET A 1 -8.11 -6.94 57.47
C MET A 1 -8.96 -5.68 57.34
N VAL A 2 -8.72 -4.87 56.31
CA VAL A 2 -9.74 -4.19 55.50
C VAL A 2 -9.07 -4.00 54.14
N VAL A 3 -9.60 -4.67 53.13
CA VAL A 3 -9.26 -4.46 51.72
C VAL A 3 -10.04 -3.25 51.25
N ARG A 4 -9.37 -2.30 50.60
CA ARG A 4 -9.99 -1.41 49.61
C ARG A 4 -9.17 -1.46 48.33
N THR A 5 -9.74 -2.15 47.36
CA THR A 5 -9.39 -2.09 45.95
C THR A 5 -9.94 -0.80 45.36
N THR A 6 -9.15 -0.09 44.56
CA THR A 6 -9.68 0.74 43.47
C THR A 6 -8.60 0.98 42.42
N GLN A 7 -8.86 0.37 41.26
CA GLN A 7 -8.47 0.78 39.93
C GLN A 7 -6.97 0.83 39.60
N GLY A 8 -6.52 -0.32 39.09
CA GLY A 8 -5.24 -0.48 38.44
C GLY A 8 -5.06 0.47 37.27
N HIS A 9 -4.08 1.35 37.40
CA HIS A 9 -3.21 1.66 36.28
C HIS A 9 -2.58 0.35 35.80
N SER A 10 -3.18 -0.25 34.78
CA SER A 10 -2.44 -1.17 33.91
C SER A 10 -1.33 -0.34 33.27
N SER A 11 -0.18 -0.31 33.95
CA SER A 11 1.11 -0.09 33.32
C SER A 11 1.36 -1.28 32.40
N ARG A 12 0.60 -1.34 31.30
CA ARG A 12 0.96 -2.14 30.16
C ARG A 12 2.15 -1.39 29.56
N LYS A 13 3.33 -1.66 30.13
CA LYS A 13 4.59 -1.49 29.42
C LYS A 13 4.43 -2.29 28.15
N VAL A 14 3.99 -1.62 27.08
CA VAL A 14 4.20 -2.10 25.74
C VAL A 14 5.71 -2.14 25.64
N PHE A 15 6.28 -3.34 25.77
CA PHE A 15 7.64 -3.60 25.39
C PHE A 15 7.70 -3.27 23.91
N ASP A 16 8.02 -2.02 23.62
CA ASP A 16 8.36 -1.58 22.28
C ASP A 16 9.70 -2.23 22.02
N ILE A 17 9.67 -3.42 21.41
CA ILE A 17 10.85 -4.08 20.86
C ILE A 17 11.30 -3.18 19.72
N ARG A 18 12.02 -2.13 20.09
CA ARG A 18 12.58 -1.08 19.22
C ARG A 18 13.87 -1.54 18.53
N ASP A 19 14.34 -2.74 18.89
CA ASP A 19 15.47 -3.46 18.28
C ASP A 19 15.01 -4.45 17.20
N GLY A 20 13.95 -4.11 16.46
CA GLY A 20 13.61 -4.83 15.24
C GLY A 20 14.62 -4.48 14.15
N SER A 21 15.18 -5.49 13.47
CA SER A 21 15.88 -5.27 12.21
C SER A 21 14.96 -4.51 11.23
N LEU A 22 15.56 -3.76 10.29
CA LEU A 22 14.79 -2.99 9.28
C LEU A 22 13.73 -3.86 8.57
N LEU A 23 14.04 -5.13 8.33
CA LEU A 23 13.13 -6.12 7.77
C LEU A 23 12.02 -6.54 8.74
N GLY A 24 12.33 -6.71 10.03
CA GLY A 24 11.33 -7.06 11.05
C GLY A 24 10.29 -5.97 11.27
N ASN A 25 10.70 -4.70 11.18
CA ASN A 25 9.78 -3.56 11.23
C ASN A 25 8.91 -3.51 9.97
N LEU A 26 9.50 -3.70 8.79
CA LEU A 26 8.75 -3.79 7.53
C LEU A 26 7.70 -4.90 7.56
N LEU A 27 8.05 -6.10 8.04
CA LEU A 27 7.10 -7.22 8.13
C LEU A 27 5.98 -6.93 9.14
N ARG A 28 6.29 -6.29 10.26
CA ARG A 28 5.27 -5.86 11.23
C ARG A 28 4.28 -4.87 10.60
N ASP A 29 4.80 -3.87 9.88
CA ASP A 29 3.96 -2.88 9.20
C ASP A 29 3.17 -3.49 8.04
N TYR A 30 3.76 -4.45 7.34
CA TYR A 30 3.10 -5.24 6.29
C TYR A 30 1.89 -6.01 6.85
N VAL A 31 2.07 -6.72 7.97
CA VAL A 31 0.97 -7.45 8.65
C VAL A 31 -0.10 -6.49 9.14
N ARG A 32 0.30 -5.35 9.74
CA ARG A 32 -0.65 -4.31 10.15
C ARG A 32 -1.45 -3.78 8.97
N ALA A 33 -0.79 -3.49 7.85
CA ALA A 33 -1.46 -3.02 6.64
C ALA A 33 -2.44 -4.08 6.10
N LEU A 34 -2.07 -5.36 6.11
CA LEU A 34 -2.97 -6.47 5.74
C LEU A 34 -4.22 -6.52 6.64
N GLU A 35 -4.05 -6.30 7.94
CA GLU A 35 -5.12 -6.24 8.94
C GLU A 35 -5.87 -4.89 8.95
N LEU A 36 -5.56 -3.99 8.03
CA LEU A 36 -6.16 -2.65 7.91
C LEU A 36 -5.91 -1.75 9.13
N TYR A 37 -4.87 -2.03 9.91
CA TYR A 37 -4.39 -1.13 10.94
C TYR A 37 -3.57 0.01 10.34
N HIS A 38 -3.58 1.16 11.02
CA HIS A 38 -2.81 2.32 10.62
C HIS A 38 -1.30 2.03 10.67
N ILE A 39 -0.58 2.66 9.75
CA ILE A 39 0.88 2.63 9.69
C ILE A 39 1.38 3.91 10.38
N ASP A 40 2.35 3.75 11.26
CA ASP A 40 2.96 4.88 11.95
C ASP A 40 3.95 5.59 11.01
N MET A 41 3.77 6.89 10.79
CA MET A 41 4.65 7.68 9.91
C MET A 41 5.93 8.13 10.62
N GLU A 42 5.91 8.20 11.96
CA GLU A 42 7.01 8.72 12.78
C GLU A 42 8.08 7.64 13.02
N SER A 43 7.71 6.36 12.95
CA SER A 43 8.63 5.23 13.08
C SER A 43 9.49 5.00 11.83
N VAL A 44 9.12 5.61 10.70
CA VAL A 44 9.77 5.42 9.39
C VAL A 44 10.99 6.33 9.31
N ARG A 45 12.17 5.74 9.52
CA ARG A 45 13.46 6.40 9.30
C ARG A 45 13.57 6.88 7.85
N GLU A 46 14.38 7.92 7.59
CA GLU A 46 14.68 8.51 6.27
C GLU A 46 15.30 7.54 5.22
N SER A 47 15.30 6.23 5.49
CA SER A 47 15.84 5.22 4.59
C SER A 47 14.81 4.80 3.55
N VAL A 48 15.23 4.79 2.28
CA VAL A 48 14.42 4.30 1.15
C VAL A 48 14.42 2.76 1.05
N ALA A 49 15.34 2.08 1.76
CA ALA A 49 15.50 0.64 1.68
C ALA A 49 14.21 -0.18 1.94
N PRO A 50 13.35 0.15 2.93
CA PRO A 50 12.09 -0.56 3.14
C PRO A 50 11.13 -0.47 1.95
N VAL A 51 11.11 0.67 1.24
CA VAL A 51 10.26 0.87 0.05
C VAL A 51 10.70 -0.05 -1.08
N PHE A 52 12.00 -0.14 -1.36
CA PHE A 52 12.53 -1.04 -2.38
C PHE A 52 12.35 -2.52 -2.00
N ALA A 53 12.58 -2.86 -0.73
CA ALA A 53 12.36 -4.22 -0.23
C ALA A 53 10.90 -4.63 -0.40
N TYR A 54 9.96 -3.77 -0.01
CA TYR A 54 8.53 -4.01 -0.20
C TYR A 54 8.16 -4.13 -1.68
N THR A 55 8.62 -3.21 -2.53
CA THR A 55 8.32 -3.24 -3.97
C THR A 55 8.86 -4.52 -4.61
N GLY A 56 10.04 -4.98 -4.21
CA GLY A 56 10.61 -6.26 -4.63
C GLY A 56 9.75 -7.44 -4.21
N LEU A 57 9.26 -7.46 -2.96
CA LEU A 57 8.34 -8.50 -2.48
C LEU A 57 7.03 -8.52 -3.28
N VAL A 58 6.40 -7.37 -3.53
CA VAL A 58 5.17 -7.29 -4.32
C VAL A 58 5.42 -7.75 -5.76
N THR A 59 6.56 -7.39 -6.34
CA THR A 59 6.92 -7.79 -7.70
C THR A 59 7.11 -9.30 -7.84
N LEU A 60 7.73 -9.94 -6.84
CA LEU A 60 7.83 -11.40 -6.80
C LEU A 60 6.45 -12.06 -6.72
N GLN A 61 5.51 -11.48 -5.96
CA GLN A 61 4.13 -11.98 -5.91
C GLN A 61 3.43 -11.83 -7.26
N VAL A 62 3.54 -10.65 -7.90
CA VAL A 62 2.97 -10.39 -9.24
C VAL A 62 3.55 -11.37 -10.25
N LEU A 63 4.86 -11.61 -10.24
CA LEU A 63 5.50 -12.59 -11.13
C LEU A 63 4.93 -14.00 -10.93
N GLY A 64 4.83 -14.46 -9.67
CA GLY A 64 4.25 -15.76 -9.36
C GLY A 64 2.80 -15.89 -9.82
N PHE A 65 1.99 -14.86 -9.62
CA PHE A 65 0.59 -14.83 -10.05
C PHE A 65 0.43 -14.80 -11.57
N LEU A 66 1.22 -13.99 -12.28
CA LEU A 66 1.21 -13.98 -13.74
C LEU A 66 1.63 -15.33 -14.32
N TRP A 67 2.60 -16.00 -13.70
CA TRP A 67 3.01 -17.33 -14.13
C TRP A 67 1.88 -18.35 -13.98
N ILE A 68 1.15 -18.32 -12.85
CA ILE A 68 -0.03 -19.17 -12.64
C ILE A 68 -1.13 -18.86 -13.66
N VAL A 69 -1.46 -17.59 -13.88
CA VAL A 69 -2.48 -17.19 -14.87
C VAL A 69 -2.09 -17.66 -16.27
N SER A 70 -0.83 -17.46 -16.67
CA SER A 70 -0.33 -17.90 -17.99
C SER A 70 -0.46 -19.42 -18.16
N TRP A 71 -0.18 -20.19 -17.11
CA TRP A 71 -0.37 -21.64 -17.14
C TRP A 71 -1.85 -22.02 -17.28
N VAL A 72 -2.75 -21.40 -16.52
CA VAL A 72 -4.20 -21.64 -16.61
C VAL A 72 -4.76 -21.31 -18.00
N GLU A 73 -4.24 -20.26 -18.64
CA GLU A 73 -4.66 -19.82 -19.97
C GLU A 73 -3.93 -20.56 -21.12
N GLY A 74 -3.05 -21.52 -20.81
CA GLY A 74 -2.33 -22.30 -21.81
C GLY A 74 -1.27 -21.51 -22.59
N MET A 75 -0.89 -20.32 -22.12
CA MET A 75 0.15 -19.49 -22.73
C MET A 75 1.54 -19.99 -22.27
N SER A 76 2.33 -20.52 -23.19
CA SER A 76 3.66 -21.05 -22.89
C SER A 76 4.73 -19.94 -22.94
N GLY A 77 5.20 -19.50 -21.78
CA GLY A 77 6.41 -18.66 -21.71
C GLY A 77 6.60 -17.89 -20.39
N VAL A 78 7.74 -18.11 -19.73
CA VAL A 78 8.15 -17.36 -18.52
C VAL A 78 8.72 -15.97 -18.88
N GLY A 79 9.26 -15.81 -20.09
CA GLY A 79 9.88 -14.56 -20.56
C GLY A 79 8.94 -13.34 -20.54
N PRO A 80 7.72 -13.42 -21.12
CA PRO A 80 6.76 -12.33 -21.08
C PRO A 80 6.36 -11.93 -19.64
N ALA A 81 6.16 -12.92 -18.75
CA ALA A 81 5.80 -12.66 -17.34
C ALA A 81 6.89 -11.92 -16.56
N LEU A 82 8.17 -12.21 -16.83
CA LEU A 82 9.30 -11.51 -16.24
C LEU A 82 9.37 -10.04 -16.70
N GLY A 83 9.25 -9.80 -18.01
CA GLY A 83 9.23 -8.44 -18.57
C GLY A 83 8.07 -7.61 -18.02
N LEU A 84 6.89 -8.22 -17.92
CA LEU A 84 5.69 -7.63 -17.33
C LEU A 84 5.88 -7.21 -15.88
N SER A 85 6.44 -8.12 -15.08
CA SER A 85 6.67 -7.90 -13.66
C SER A 85 7.71 -6.79 -13.44
N PHE A 86 8.74 -6.74 -14.30
CA PHE A 86 9.72 -5.65 -14.26
C PHE A 86 9.12 -4.30 -14.64
N GLY A 87 8.27 -4.23 -15.68
CA GLY A 87 7.53 -3.01 -16.02
C GLY A 87 6.62 -2.55 -14.88
N ALA A 88 5.89 -3.48 -14.26
CA ALA A 88 5.05 -3.20 -13.09
C ALA A 88 5.87 -2.69 -11.90
N PHE A 89 7.06 -3.25 -11.65
CA PHE A 89 7.98 -2.76 -10.62
C PHE A 89 8.36 -1.29 -10.81
N LEU A 90 8.76 -0.91 -12.03
CA LEU A 90 9.12 0.49 -12.35
C LEU A 90 7.93 1.44 -12.17
N VAL A 91 6.75 1.06 -12.67
CA VAL A 91 5.53 1.87 -12.54
C VAL A 91 5.11 2.02 -11.08
N MET A 92 5.19 0.95 -10.27
CA MET A 92 4.88 1.02 -8.84
C MET A 92 5.82 1.97 -8.11
N ILE A 93 7.13 1.93 -8.39
CA ILE A 93 8.08 2.88 -7.79
C ILE A 93 7.73 4.30 -8.19
N MET A 94 7.54 4.57 -9.48
CA MET A 94 7.17 5.92 -9.94
C MET A 94 5.88 6.41 -9.26
N PHE A 95 4.90 5.52 -9.10
CA PHE A 95 3.66 5.83 -8.39
C PHE A 95 3.91 6.13 -6.91
N PHE A 96 4.64 5.30 -6.17
CA PHE A 96 4.87 5.51 -4.73
C PHE A 96 5.55 6.86 -4.45
N PHE A 97 6.56 7.19 -5.25
CA PHE A 97 7.28 8.45 -5.12
C PHE A 97 6.42 9.64 -5.57
N GLY A 98 5.74 9.55 -6.70
CA GLY A 98 4.88 10.61 -7.23
C GLY A 98 3.68 10.91 -6.33
N ALA A 99 2.94 9.88 -5.92
CA ALA A 99 1.82 10.01 -5.00
C ALA A 99 2.27 10.48 -3.62
N GLY A 100 3.39 9.96 -3.09
CA GLY A 100 3.97 10.45 -1.84
C GLY A 100 4.32 11.95 -1.89
N TYR A 101 4.77 12.45 -3.04
CA TYR A 101 5.09 13.87 -3.22
C TYR A 101 3.82 14.73 -3.19
N ILE A 102 2.78 14.29 -3.91
CA ILE A 102 1.48 14.96 -3.92
C ILE A 102 0.87 14.97 -2.52
N TYR A 103 0.86 13.84 -1.81
CA TYR A 103 0.30 13.77 -0.46
C TYR A 103 1.05 14.66 0.53
N LYS A 104 2.39 14.71 0.45
CA LYS A 104 3.17 15.66 1.26
C LYS A 104 2.80 17.11 0.94
N GLY A 105 2.67 17.45 -0.34
CA GLY A 105 2.30 18.80 -0.78
C GLY A 105 0.89 19.21 -0.33
N VAL A 106 -0.07 18.29 -0.36
CA VAL A 106 -1.47 18.56 0.03
C VAL A 106 -1.64 18.60 1.55
N LEU A 107 -0.99 17.71 2.30
CA LEU A 107 -1.15 17.64 3.76
C LEU A 107 -0.34 18.71 4.49
N GLY A 108 0.81 19.12 3.94
CA GLY A 108 1.62 20.19 4.53
C GLY A 108 1.95 19.98 6.02
N LYS A 109 1.94 18.73 6.54
CA LYS A 109 2.31 18.47 7.94
C LYS A 109 3.70 19.09 8.16
N GLY A 110 3.87 19.69 9.34
CA GLY A 110 5.06 20.44 9.72
C GLY A 110 6.38 19.69 9.46
N ALA A 111 7.49 20.42 9.59
CA ALA A 111 8.85 20.04 9.18
C ALA A 111 9.35 18.65 9.64
N ASP A 112 8.67 18.00 10.59
CA ASP A 112 9.11 16.76 11.24
C ASP A 112 8.75 15.47 10.47
N THR A 113 7.81 15.49 9.50
CA THR A 113 7.49 14.28 8.71
C THR A 113 8.30 14.22 7.41
N SER A 114 9.20 13.24 7.33
CA SER A 114 10.05 13.03 6.14
C SER A 114 9.22 12.71 4.89
N TYR A 115 9.71 13.09 3.70
CA TYR A 115 9.09 12.70 2.43
C TYR A 115 8.99 11.18 2.28
N ILE A 116 10.02 10.45 2.72
CA ILE A 116 10.08 9.00 2.65
C ILE A 116 8.97 8.34 3.46
N SER A 117 8.54 8.93 4.59
CA SER A 117 7.41 8.42 5.36
C SER A 117 6.11 8.42 4.55
N TYR A 118 5.87 9.43 3.69
CA TYR A 118 4.71 9.45 2.79
C TYR A 118 4.83 8.35 1.74
N VAL A 119 5.99 8.24 1.07
CA VAL A 119 6.24 7.20 0.06
C VAL A 119 6.04 5.81 0.64
N TYR A 120 6.51 5.58 1.87
CA TYR A 120 6.38 4.30 2.56
C TYR A 120 4.93 3.93 2.89
N VAL A 121 4.14 4.88 3.38
CA VAL A 121 2.70 4.65 3.60
C VAL A 121 1.98 4.36 2.29
N VAL A 122 2.30 5.08 1.21
CA VAL A 122 1.72 4.78 -0.11
C VAL A 122 2.08 3.37 -0.56
N ALA A 123 3.34 2.97 -0.43
CA ALA A 123 3.78 1.63 -0.77
C ALA A 123 2.98 0.56 0.00
N LEU A 124 2.89 0.67 1.33
CA LEU A 124 2.15 -0.30 2.13
C LEU A 124 0.62 -0.25 1.91
N SER A 125 0.07 0.89 1.47
CA SER A 125 -1.37 1.02 1.21
C SER A 125 -1.86 0.13 0.06
N VAL A 126 -0.96 -0.34 -0.80
CA VAL A 126 -1.29 -1.23 -1.92
C VAL A 126 -0.99 -2.70 -1.60
N VAL A 127 -0.90 -3.09 -0.33
CA VAL A 127 -0.57 -4.48 0.07
C VAL A 127 -1.58 -5.52 -0.40
N HIS A 128 -2.85 -5.14 -0.53
CA HIS A 128 -3.88 -6.05 -1.06
C HIS A 128 -3.90 -6.14 -2.59
N TYR A 129 -3.17 -5.26 -3.28
CA TYR A 129 -3.13 -5.16 -4.74
C TYR A 129 -2.82 -6.50 -5.42
N PRO A 130 -1.68 -7.20 -5.13
CA PRO A 130 -1.33 -8.41 -5.87
C PRO A 130 -2.37 -9.53 -5.70
N TYR A 131 -2.99 -9.67 -4.53
CA TYR A 131 -3.97 -10.71 -4.24
C TYR A 131 -5.31 -10.46 -4.94
N LEU A 132 -5.85 -9.24 -4.80
CA LEU A 132 -7.13 -8.89 -5.42
C LEU A 132 -7.02 -8.81 -6.94
N MET A 133 -5.87 -8.36 -7.46
CA MET A 133 -5.60 -8.39 -8.89
C MET A 133 -5.55 -9.82 -9.43
N PHE A 134 -4.92 -10.75 -8.71
CA PHE A 134 -4.90 -12.16 -9.09
C PHE A 134 -6.31 -12.77 -9.16
N VAL A 135 -7.15 -12.51 -8.13
CA VAL A 135 -8.54 -12.95 -8.13
C VAL A 135 -9.32 -12.33 -9.30
N GLY A 136 -9.13 -11.03 -9.56
CA GLY A 136 -9.77 -10.32 -10.66
C GLY A 136 -9.40 -10.87 -12.04
N LEU A 137 -8.12 -11.20 -12.26
CA LEU A 137 -7.62 -11.79 -13.50
C LEU A 137 -8.23 -13.17 -13.77
N LEU A 138 -8.40 -14.00 -12.73
CA LEU A 138 -9.02 -15.32 -12.86
C LEU A 138 -10.54 -15.25 -13.09
N ALA A 139 -11.24 -14.36 -12.37
CA ALA A 139 -12.70 -14.29 -12.40
C ALA A 139 -13.26 -13.54 -13.62
N LYS A 140 -12.49 -12.58 -14.18
CA LYS A 140 -12.81 -11.77 -15.37
C LYS A 140 -14.11 -10.95 -15.24
N GLY A 141 -14.35 -10.07 -16.22
CA GLY A 141 -15.59 -9.29 -16.33
C GLY A 141 -15.87 -8.38 -15.12
N ILE A 142 -17.09 -8.45 -14.59
CA ILE A 142 -17.53 -7.61 -13.46
C ILE A 142 -16.69 -7.82 -12.19
N TRP A 143 -16.14 -9.02 -11.99
CA TRP A 143 -15.30 -9.32 -10.83
C TRP A 143 -13.99 -8.57 -10.85
N MET A 144 -13.40 -8.35 -12.03
CA MET A 144 -12.23 -7.50 -12.19
C MET A 144 -12.55 -6.08 -11.69
N PHE A 145 -13.65 -5.50 -12.17
CA PHE A 145 -14.07 -4.17 -11.74
C PHE A 145 -14.31 -4.09 -10.22
N LEU A 146 -15.00 -5.08 -9.63
CA LEU A 146 -15.22 -5.15 -8.18
C LEU A 146 -13.91 -5.26 -7.39
N CYS A 147 -12.95 -6.06 -7.86
CA CYS A 147 -11.63 -6.17 -7.23
C CYS A 147 -10.89 -4.82 -7.28
N MET A 148 -10.95 -4.09 -8.40
CA MET A 148 -10.32 -2.77 -8.53
C MET A 148 -10.95 -1.72 -7.62
N MET A 149 -12.28 -1.76 -7.49
CA MET A 149 -13.01 -0.92 -6.53
C MET A 149 -12.61 -1.25 -5.09
N ALA A 150 -12.48 -2.54 -4.76
CA ALA A 150 -12.04 -2.98 -3.44
C ALA A 150 -10.60 -2.53 -3.13
N ILE A 151 -9.66 -2.73 -4.07
CA ILE A 151 -8.27 -2.26 -3.94
C ILE A 151 -8.25 -0.76 -3.68
N SER A 152 -8.91 0.03 -4.55
CA SER A 152 -8.90 1.50 -4.42
C SER A 152 -9.48 1.96 -3.08
N SER A 153 -10.56 1.33 -2.62
CA SER A 153 -11.21 1.64 -1.34
C SER A 153 -10.33 1.29 -0.15
N ILE A 154 -9.69 0.12 -0.16
CA ILE A 154 -8.78 -0.33 0.90
C ILE A 154 -7.55 0.59 0.96
N SER A 155 -6.93 0.88 -0.18
CA SER A 155 -5.77 1.77 -0.24
C SER A 155 -6.12 3.19 0.22
N GLN A 156 -7.27 3.71 -0.19
CA GLN A 156 -7.77 5.00 0.30
C GLN A 156 -8.01 4.98 1.82
N PHE A 157 -8.60 3.91 2.36
CA PHE A 157 -8.80 3.76 3.80
C PHE A 157 -7.46 3.74 4.56
N LEU A 158 -6.48 2.96 4.10
CA LEU A 158 -5.15 2.86 4.73
C LEU A 158 -4.39 4.19 4.69
N ILE A 159 -4.42 4.89 3.55
CA ILE A 159 -3.80 6.22 3.41
C ILE A 159 -4.46 7.20 4.37
N ARG A 160 -5.79 7.23 4.40
CA ARG A 160 -6.54 8.14 5.26
C ARG A 160 -6.28 7.85 6.74
N SER A 161 -6.34 6.59 7.16
CA SER A 161 -6.15 6.20 8.56
C SER A 161 -4.71 6.42 9.05
N SER A 162 -3.73 6.26 8.17
CA SER A 162 -2.31 6.45 8.50
C SER A 162 -1.88 7.91 8.41
N MET A 163 -2.21 8.60 7.31
CA MET A 163 -1.77 9.96 7.07
C MET A 163 -2.56 11.00 7.87
N LEU A 164 -3.82 10.75 8.22
CA LEU A 164 -4.63 11.74 8.98
C LEU A 164 -4.62 11.54 10.49
N ARG A 165 -3.99 10.48 11.01
CA ARG A 165 -4.07 10.09 12.43
C ARG A 165 -3.81 11.23 13.42
N ASN A 166 -2.85 12.09 13.10
CA ASN A 166 -2.45 13.25 13.89
C ASN A 166 -2.51 14.55 13.07
N HIS A 167 -3.37 14.61 12.04
CA HIS A 167 -3.52 15.79 11.19
C HIS A 167 -4.90 16.41 11.39
N SER A 168 -4.93 17.66 11.84
CA SER A 168 -6.12 18.49 11.82
C SER A 168 -6.08 19.41 10.60
N PHE A 169 -6.99 19.20 9.66
CA PHE A 169 -7.18 20.13 8.56
C PHE A 169 -7.69 21.48 9.09
N GLU A 170 -7.16 22.58 8.56
CA GLU A 170 -7.62 23.94 8.90
C GLU A 170 -9.04 24.20 8.37
N SER A 171 -9.40 23.59 7.23
CA SER A 171 -10.71 23.73 6.61
C SER A 171 -11.27 22.42 6.06
N ASN A 172 -12.61 22.34 5.97
CA ASN A 172 -13.29 21.23 5.30
C ASN A 172 -12.93 21.13 3.81
N ARG A 173 -12.55 22.25 3.18
CA ARG A 173 -12.12 22.30 1.79
C ARG A 173 -10.82 21.52 1.61
N ASP A 174 -9.85 21.70 2.50
CA ASP A 174 -8.54 21.06 2.35
C ASP A 174 -8.64 19.55 2.61
N ARG A 175 -9.51 19.15 3.55
CA ARG A 175 -9.91 17.75 3.73
C ARG A 175 -10.52 17.15 2.46
N PHE A 176 -11.44 17.86 1.82
CA PHE A 176 -12.08 17.43 0.59
C PHE A 176 -11.07 17.31 -0.57
N MET A 177 -10.16 18.28 -0.69
CA MET A 177 -9.07 18.23 -1.69
C MET A 177 -8.15 17.03 -1.47
N PHE A 178 -7.83 16.70 -0.22
CA PHE A 178 -7.07 15.49 0.11
C PHE A 178 -7.83 14.21 -0.27
N ASP A 179 -9.11 14.11 0.08
CA ASP A 179 -9.94 12.94 -0.24
C ASP A 179 -10.06 12.75 -1.77
N ILE A 180 -10.30 13.82 -2.54
CA ILE A 180 -10.34 13.77 -4.02
C ILE A 180 -8.99 13.39 -4.61
N SER A 181 -7.90 14.03 -4.16
CA SER A 181 -6.56 13.74 -4.68
C SER A 181 -6.17 12.29 -4.42
N THR A 182 -6.52 11.78 -3.23
CA THR A 182 -6.32 10.37 -2.88
C THR A 182 -7.12 9.46 -3.80
N PHE A 183 -8.39 9.75 -4.00
CA PHE A 183 -9.25 8.96 -4.88
C PHE A 183 -8.72 8.93 -6.33
N ILE A 184 -8.39 10.09 -6.91
CA ILE A 184 -7.87 10.20 -8.28
C ILE A 184 -6.57 9.40 -8.44
N LEU A 185 -5.64 9.51 -7.48
CA LEU A 185 -4.36 8.79 -7.54
C LEU A 185 -4.55 7.28 -7.43
N GLN A 186 -5.41 6.80 -6.52
CA GLN A 186 -5.67 5.37 -6.36
C GLN A 186 -6.41 4.79 -7.57
N CYS A 187 -7.42 5.49 -8.09
CA CYS A 187 -8.07 5.09 -9.34
C CYS A 187 -7.09 5.10 -10.51
N GLY A 188 -6.26 6.14 -10.64
CA GLY A 188 -5.25 6.23 -11.70
C GLY A 188 -4.25 5.09 -11.66
N PHE A 189 -3.79 4.70 -10.45
CA PHE A 189 -2.92 3.54 -10.27
C PHE A 189 -3.61 2.24 -10.68
N CYS A 190 -4.83 1.99 -10.19
CA CYS A 190 -5.62 0.80 -10.51
C CYS A 190 -5.94 0.70 -12.01
N PHE A 191 -6.48 1.74 -12.63
CA PHE A 191 -6.79 1.69 -14.07
C PHE A 191 -5.53 1.65 -14.93
N GLY A 192 -4.48 2.40 -14.56
CA GLY A 192 -3.19 2.37 -15.26
C GLY A 192 -2.54 0.99 -15.22
N SER A 193 -2.59 0.31 -14.07
CA SER A 193 -2.05 -1.03 -13.93
C SER A 193 -2.85 -2.06 -14.75
N LEU A 194 -4.18 -2.00 -14.73
CA LEU A 194 -5.04 -2.83 -15.59
C LEU A 194 -4.70 -2.64 -17.06
N SER A 195 -4.51 -1.38 -17.49
CA SER A 195 -4.14 -1.04 -18.87
C SER A 195 -2.82 -1.67 -19.27
N LEU A 196 -1.85 -1.67 -18.36
CA LEU A 196 -0.54 -2.28 -18.56
C LEU A 196 -0.67 -3.80 -18.70
N PHE A 197 -1.51 -4.47 -17.89
CA PHE A 197 -1.79 -5.89 -18.04
C PHE A 197 -2.58 -6.23 -19.31
N ALA A 198 -3.54 -5.41 -19.70
CA ALA A 198 -4.35 -5.61 -20.91
C ALA A 198 -3.55 -5.39 -22.20
N PHE A 199 -2.69 -4.36 -22.24
CA PHE A 199 -1.82 -4.10 -23.39
C PHE A 199 -0.80 -5.21 -23.64
N LEU A 200 -0.47 -5.95 -22.58
CA LEU A 200 0.61 -6.93 -22.59
C LEU A 200 0.12 -8.39 -22.51
N SER A 201 -1.20 -8.61 -22.45
CA SER A 201 -1.87 -9.90 -22.68
C SER A 201 -2.64 -9.84 -24.01
N PRO A 202 -2.04 -10.25 -25.14
CA PRO A 202 -2.58 -10.02 -26.47
C PRO A 202 -3.74 -10.96 -26.88
N THR A 203 -4.50 -11.49 -25.93
CA THR A 203 -5.53 -12.53 -26.18
C THR A 203 -6.98 -12.10 -25.91
N ASN A 204 -7.27 -10.80 -26.03
CA ASN A 204 -8.61 -10.34 -26.39
C ASN A 204 -8.62 -9.82 -27.82
#